data_AF-A0A484Y7U4-F1
#
_entry.id   AF-A0A484Y7U4-F1
#
_cell.length_a   1.000
_cell.length_b   1.000
_cell.length_c   1.000
_cell.angle_alpha   90.00
_cell.angle_beta   90.00
_cell.angle_gamma   90.00
#
_symmetry.space_group_name_H-M   'P 1'
#
loop_
_entity.id
_entity.type
_entity.pdbx_description
1 polymer ?
#
loop_
_entity_poly.entity_id
_entity_poly.type
_entity_poly.pdbx_seq_one_letter_code
_entity_poly.pdbx_strand_id
1 'polypeptide(L)'
;MRSAFSGRGELHLSVLIENMRREGFELAVSRPKVIFREIDGRKQEPYENVTLDVEEQHQGSVMQALGERKGDLKNMNPDGKGRVRLDYVIPSRGLIGFRSEFMTMDFRYGSAVLHLQPLRRRTSG
;
A
#
# COMPACT_ATOMS: atom_id res chain seq x y z
N MET A 1 -4.69 -17.07 23.54
CA MET A 1 -3.64 -17.48 22.57
C MET A 1 -3.31 -16.28 21.68
N ARG A 2 -2.06 -15.78 21.69
CA ARG A 2 -1.62 -14.72 20.77
C ARG A 2 -0.94 -15.39 19.57
N SER A 3 -1.62 -15.44 18.44
CA SER A 3 -1.08 -16.01 17.20
C SER A 3 -0.78 -14.88 16.22
N ALA A 4 0.46 -14.78 15.77
CA ALA A 4 0.86 -13.81 14.75
C ALA A 4 0.67 -14.42 13.36
N PHE A 5 -0.23 -13.85 12.56
CA PHE A 5 -0.48 -14.29 11.18
C PHE A 5 0.27 -13.39 10.21
N SER A 6 1.11 -13.97 9.34
CA SER A 6 1.81 -13.24 8.28
C SER A 6 1.14 -13.50 6.93
N GLY A 7 0.51 -12.47 6.33
CA GLY A 7 -0.06 -12.51 4.98
C GLY A 7 0.81 -11.78 3.95
N ARG A 8 0.58 -12.03 2.66
CA ARG A 8 1.23 -11.34 1.51
C ARG A 8 0.70 -9.89 1.31
N GLY A 9 0.57 -9.13 2.40
CA GLY A 9 0.04 -7.77 2.42
C GLY A 9 -1.22 -7.62 3.29
N GLU A 10 -1.61 -6.36 3.53
CA GLU A 10 -2.74 -5.97 4.37
C GLU A 10 -4.07 -6.56 3.89
N LEU A 11 -4.29 -6.60 2.57
CA LEU A 11 -5.52 -7.12 1.97
C LEU A 11 -5.77 -8.60 2.32
N HIS A 12 -4.71 -9.41 2.38
CA HIS A 12 -4.84 -10.83 2.70
C HIS A 12 -5.31 -11.03 4.15
N LEU A 13 -4.86 -10.17 5.07
CA LEU A 13 -5.29 -10.20 6.47
C LEU A 13 -6.74 -9.70 6.61
N SER A 14 -7.12 -8.64 5.89
CA SER A 14 -8.50 -8.12 5.92
C SER A 14 -9.53 -9.16 5.49
N VAL A 15 -9.24 -9.93 4.43
CA VAL A 15 -10.13 -11.00 3.95
C VAL A 15 -10.21 -12.14 4.96
N LEU A 16 -9.09 -12.56 5.54
CA LEU A 16 -9.08 -13.63 6.55
C LEU A 16 -9.89 -13.23 7.79
N ILE A 17 -9.71 -12.00 8.28
CA ILE A 17 -10.45 -11.47 9.44
C ILE A 17 -11.95 -11.43 9.16
N GLU A 18 -12.36 -10.95 7.98
CA GLU A 18 -13.78 -10.89 7.61
C GLU A 18 -14.40 -12.28 7.46
N ASN A 19 -13.66 -13.26 6.93
CA ASN A 19 -14.13 -14.65 6.86
C ASN A 19 -14.31 -15.24 8.27
N MET A 20 -13.34 -15.08 9.16
CA MET A 20 -13.46 -15.56 10.55
C MET A 20 -14.61 -14.87 11.30
N ARG A 21 -14.85 -13.57 11.03
CA ARG A 21 -16.01 -12.85 11.58
C ARG A 21 -17.33 -13.46 11.09
N ARG A 22 -17.42 -13.83 9.81
CA ARG A 22 -18.60 -14.50 9.21
C ARG A 22 -18.82 -15.92 9.74
N GLU A 23 -17.74 -16.60 10.13
CA GLU A 23 -17.77 -17.91 10.78
C GLU A 23 -18.11 -17.85 12.27
N GLY A 24 -18.32 -16.65 12.83
CA GLY A 24 -18.79 -16.47 14.21
C GLY A 24 -17.68 -16.44 15.27
N PHE A 25 -16.41 -16.28 14.86
CA PHE A 25 -15.31 -16.13 15.80
C PHE A 25 -15.31 -14.73 16.45
N GLU A 26 -15.11 -14.67 17.77
CA GLU A 26 -14.77 -13.42 18.46
C GLU A 26 -13.25 -13.24 18.53
N LEU A 27 -12.76 -12.13 17.96
CA LEU A 27 -11.33 -11.85 17.84
C LEU A 27 -11.01 -10.38 18.07
N ALA A 28 -9.90 -10.13 18.77
CA ALA A 28 -9.30 -8.80 18.91
C ALA A 28 -8.07 -8.69 18.00
N VAL A 29 -8.11 -7.77 17.03
CA VAL A 29 -7.03 -7.57 16.05
C VAL A 29 -6.22 -6.34 16.43
N SER A 30 -4.90 -6.50 16.54
CA SER A 30 -3.98 -5.36 16.68
C SER A 30 -3.67 -4.74 15.33
N ARG A 31 -3.36 -3.43 15.30
CA ARG A 31 -2.93 -2.74 14.06
C ARG A 31 -1.84 -3.53 13.33
N PRO A 32 -1.94 -3.68 11.99
CA PRO A 32 -0.93 -4.38 11.20
C PRO A 32 0.43 -3.68 11.38
N LYS A 33 1.49 -4.49 11.41
CA LYS A 33 2.87 -4.01 11.54
C LYS A 33 3.73 -4.66 10.47
N VAL A 34 4.66 -3.91 9.91
CA VAL A 34 5.69 -4.47 9.03
C VAL A 34 6.65 -5.34 9.83
N ILE A 35 7.09 -6.42 9.20
CA ILE A 35 8.09 -7.33 9.77
C ILE A 35 9.46 -6.89 9.23
N PHE A 36 10.26 -6.28 10.10
CA PHE A 36 11.67 -6.00 9.80
C PHE A 36 12.47 -7.30 9.81
N ARG A 37 13.47 -7.39 8.94
CA ARG A 37 14.45 -8.48 8.97
C ARG A 37 15.85 -7.92 8.91
N GLU A 38 16.78 -8.61 9.56
CA GLU A 38 18.20 -8.33 9.43
C GLU A 38 18.77 -9.15 8.27
N ILE A 39 19.44 -8.48 7.34
CA ILE A 39 20.11 -9.09 6.19
C ILE A 39 21.46 -8.40 6.09
N ASP A 40 22.55 -9.17 6.11
CA ASP A 40 23.93 -8.68 6.06
C ASP A 40 24.24 -7.62 7.13
N GLY A 41 23.76 -7.85 8.36
CA GLY A 41 23.94 -6.93 9.50
C GLY A 41 23.14 -5.62 9.40
N ARG A 42 22.24 -5.49 8.41
CA ARG A 42 21.43 -4.29 8.20
C ARG A 42 19.95 -4.61 8.38
N LYS A 43 19.26 -3.73 9.11
CA LYS A 43 17.81 -3.79 9.26
C LYS A 43 17.14 -3.37 7.94
N GLN A 44 16.34 -4.26 7.38
CA GLN A 44 15.60 -4.05 6.15
C GLN A 44 14.10 -4.15 6.39
N GLU A 45 13.34 -3.39 5.61
CA GLU A 45 11.88 -3.41 5.58
C GLU A 45 11.38 -3.79 4.18
N PRO A 46 10.14 -4.32 4.07
CA PRO A 46 9.54 -4.60 2.77
C PRO A 46 9.13 -3.30 2.07
N TYR A 47 9.26 -3.30 0.75
CA TYR A 47 8.78 -2.25 -0.14
C TYR A 47 7.82 -2.86 -1.15
N GLU A 48 6.82 -2.08 -1.57
CA GLU A 48 5.85 -2.45 -2.59
C GLU A 48 6.02 -1.55 -3.81
N ASN A 49 5.77 -2.11 -5.00
CA ASN A 49 5.43 -1.32 -6.16
C ASN A 49 3.97 -0.89 -6.07
N VAL A 50 3.72 0.35 -6.42
CA VAL A 50 2.38 0.95 -6.47
C VAL A 50 2.23 1.64 -7.80
N THR A 51 1.32 1.12 -8.63
CA THR A 51 0.85 1.83 -9.82
C THR A 51 -0.48 2.48 -9.50
N LEU A 52 -0.63 3.76 -9.84
CA LEU A 52 -1.89 4.49 -9.76
C LEU A 52 -2.23 5.04 -11.14
N ASP A 53 -3.52 5.06 -11.45
CA ASP A 53 -4.06 5.65 -12.66
C ASP A 53 -5.10 6.68 -12.21
N VAL A 54 -4.81 7.96 -12.45
CA VAL A 54 -5.55 9.08 -11.87
C VAL A 54 -5.80 10.14 -12.93
N GLU A 55 -6.86 10.94 -12.76
CA GLU A 55 -7.06 12.11 -13.61
C GLU A 55 -6.00 13.18 -13.29
N GLU A 56 -5.56 13.92 -14.31
CA GLU A 56 -4.49 14.93 -14.17
C GLU A 56 -4.81 15.97 -13.07
N GLN A 57 -6.09 16.33 -12.90
CA GLN A 57 -6.53 17.27 -11.85
C GLN A 57 -6.21 16.79 -10.42
N HIS A 58 -6.09 15.48 -10.22
CA HIS A 58 -5.81 14.87 -8.91
C HIS A 58 -4.34 14.46 -8.75
N GLN A 59 -3.52 14.60 -9.79
CA GLN A 59 -2.12 14.20 -9.79
C GLN A 59 -1.35 14.82 -8.61
N GLY A 60 -1.47 16.12 -8.41
CA GLY A 60 -0.73 16.85 -7.37
C GLY A 60 -1.03 16.33 -5.96
N SER A 61 -2.31 16.16 -5.63
CA SER A 61 -2.76 15.65 -4.33
C SER A 61 -2.27 14.23 -4.06
N VAL A 62 -2.33 13.37 -5.08
CA VAL A 62 -1.85 11.98 -4.98
C VAL A 62 -0.33 11.91 -4.81
N MET A 63 0.41 12.73 -5.56
CA MET A 63 1.87 12.81 -5.42
C MET A 63 2.29 13.30 -4.03
N GLN A 64 1.60 14.29 -3.48
CA GLN A 64 1.86 14.78 -2.12
C GLN A 64 1.60 13.68 -1.08
N ALA A 65 0.43 13.04 -1.13
CA ALA A 65 0.06 11.98 -0.17
C ALA A 65 1.06 10.81 -0.17
N LEU A 66 1.54 10.40 -1.36
CA LEU A 66 2.55 9.35 -1.48
C LEU A 66 3.94 9.81 -1.05
N GLY A 67 4.30 11.08 -1.31
CA GLY A 67 5.56 11.67 -0.86
C GLY A 67 5.68 11.74 0.66
N GLU A 68 4.60 12.14 1.36
CA GLU A 68 4.52 12.14 2.82
C GLU A 68 4.70 10.73 3.42
N ARG A 69 4.34 9.69 2.65
CA ARG A 69 4.45 8.28 3.01
C ARG A 69 5.77 7.63 2.60
N LYS A 70 6.78 8.43 2.24
CA LYS A 70 8.11 7.96 1.78
C LYS A 70 8.04 7.14 0.49
N GLY A 71 7.07 7.44 -0.37
CA GLY A 71 6.99 6.90 -1.71
C GLY A 71 8.00 7.58 -2.64
N ASP A 72 8.81 6.78 -3.31
CA ASP A 72 9.67 7.24 -4.39
C ASP A 72 8.94 7.12 -5.73
N LEU A 73 8.71 8.25 -6.40
CA LEU A 73 8.24 8.24 -7.79
C LEU A 73 9.31 7.58 -8.68
N LYS A 74 8.92 6.56 -9.45
CA LYS A 74 9.78 5.86 -10.41
C LYS A 74 9.43 6.18 -11.85
N ASN A 75 8.15 6.40 -12.13
CA ASN A 75 7.70 6.71 -13.47
C ASN A 75 6.42 7.55 -13.43
N MET A 76 6.26 8.42 -14.41
CA MET A 76 5.06 9.22 -14.64
C MET A 76 4.78 9.19 -16.13
N ASN A 77 3.60 8.70 -16.52
CA ASN A 77 3.20 8.57 -17.90
C ASN A 77 1.80 9.17 -18.11
N PRO A 78 1.70 10.43 -18.57
CA PRO A 78 0.44 11.01 -18.98
C PRO A 78 -0.07 10.35 -20.27
N ASP A 79 -1.36 10.02 -20.33
CA ASP A 79 -1.95 9.35 -21.49
C ASP A 79 -2.39 10.33 -22.59
N GLY A 80 -2.29 11.64 -22.33
CA GLY A 80 -2.71 12.72 -23.23
C GLY A 80 -4.23 12.85 -23.40
N LYS A 81 -5.01 12.10 -22.62
CA LYS A 81 -6.48 12.06 -22.62
C LYS A 81 -7.06 12.50 -21.27
N GLY A 82 -6.25 13.19 -20.46
CA GLY A 82 -6.64 13.72 -19.14
C GLY A 82 -6.37 12.78 -17.97
N ARG A 83 -5.62 11.69 -18.18
CA ARG A 83 -5.18 10.80 -17.10
C ARG A 83 -3.66 10.65 -17.08
N VAL A 84 -3.15 10.26 -15.92
CA VAL A 84 -1.74 10.02 -15.69
C VAL A 84 -1.55 8.74 -14.90
N ARG A 85 -0.65 7.89 -15.40
CA ARG A 85 -0.16 6.73 -14.68
C ARG A 85 1.07 7.11 -13.86
N LEU A 86 1.05 6.78 -12.58
CA LEU A 86 2.14 7.02 -11.64
C LEU A 86 2.63 5.69 -11.10
N ASP A 87 3.93 5.42 -11.21
CA ASP A 87 4.57 4.25 -10.60
C ASP A 87 5.46 4.69 -9.44
N TYR A 88 5.23 4.10 -8.27
CA TYR A 88 5.94 4.37 -7.03
C TYR A 88 6.57 3.11 -6.46
N VAL A 89 7.69 3.29 -5.75
CA VAL A 89 8.22 2.31 -4.80
C VAL A 89 8.06 2.89 -3.40
N ILE A 90 7.35 2.20 -2.53
CA ILE A 90 6.99 2.71 -1.21
C ILE A 90 7.22 1.63 -0.14
N PRO A 91 7.72 1.96 1.06
CA PRO A 91 7.81 0.98 2.13
C PRO A 91 6.40 0.47 2.49
N SER A 92 6.23 -0.84 2.70
CA SER A 92 4.91 -1.42 2.97
C SER A 92 4.25 -0.79 4.21
N ARG A 93 5.04 -0.22 5.14
CA ARG A 93 4.54 0.54 6.30
C ARG A 93 3.82 1.82 5.88
N GLY A 94 4.31 2.50 4.85
CA GLY A 94 3.71 3.73 4.33
C GLY A 94 2.35 3.49 3.68
N LEU A 95 2.05 2.25 3.28
CA LEU A 95 0.78 1.86 2.69
C LEU A 95 -0.31 1.48 3.69
N ILE A 96 0.04 1.29 4.96
CA ILE A 96 -0.95 0.92 5.98
C ILE A 96 -2.00 2.02 6.08
N GLY A 97 -3.27 1.67 5.82
CA GLY A 97 -4.39 2.60 5.80
C GLY A 97 -4.48 3.52 4.57
N PHE A 98 -3.48 3.52 3.68
CA PHE A 98 -3.48 4.37 2.48
C PHE A 98 -4.63 4.01 1.53
N ARG A 99 -4.99 2.73 1.42
CA ARG A 99 -6.10 2.31 0.55
C ARG A 99 -7.41 3.02 0.90
N SER A 100 -7.75 3.11 2.19
CA SER A 100 -8.98 3.77 2.63
C SER A 100 -8.94 5.28 2.39
N GLU A 101 -7.80 5.90 2.66
CA GLU A 101 -7.58 7.33 2.40
C GLU A 101 -7.67 7.65 0.92
N PHE A 102 -7.00 6.85 0.08
CA PHE A 102 -7.03 6.97 -1.37
C PHE A 102 -8.45 6.81 -1.94
N MET A 103 -9.25 5.87 -1.42
CA MET A 103 -10.67 5.73 -1.81
C MET A 103 -11.53 6.92 -1.36
N THR A 104 -11.14 7.61 -0.28
CA THR A 104 -11.83 8.78 0.28
C THR A 104 -11.42 10.08 -0.41
N MET A 105 -10.20 10.13 -0.98
CA MET A 105 -9.72 11.21 -1.84
C MET A 105 -10.49 11.32 -3.18
N ASP A 106 -11.47 10.45 -3.40
CA ASP A 106 -12.63 10.71 -4.26
C ASP A 106 -12.34 10.71 -5.77
N PHE A 107 -11.98 9.55 -6.34
CA PHE A 107 -12.27 9.30 -7.75
C PHE A 107 -13.68 8.70 -7.89
N ARG A 108 -14.74 9.48 -7.66
CA ARG A 108 -16.14 9.04 -7.91
C ARG A 108 -16.41 8.61 -9.35
N TYR A 109 -15.47 8.83 -10.28
CA TYR A 109 -15.53 8.42 -11.68
C TYR A 109 -14.23 7.82 -12.24
N GLY A 110 -13.20 7.55 -11.42
CA GLY A 110 -11.87 7.14 -11.90
C GLY A 110 -11.42 5.78 -11.35
N SER A 111 -11.16 4.82 -12.25
CA SER A 111 -10.60 3.51 -11.88
C SER A 111 -9.16 3.65 -11.43
N ALA A 112 -8.91 3.51 -10.12
CA ALA A 112 -7.56 3.36 -9.60
C ALA A 112 -7.26 1.88 -9.39
N VAL A 113 -6.32 1.34 -10.17
CA VAL A 113 -5.87 -0.04 -10.04
C VAL A 113 -4.59 -0.04 -9.21
N LEU A 114 -4.73 -0.23 -7.91
CA LEU A 114 -3.60 -0.45 -7.01
C LEU A 114 -3.05 -1.86 -7.21
N HIS A 115 -1.99 -2.00 -8.01
CA HIS A 115 -1.27 -3.26 -8.14
C HIS A 115 -0.08 -3.29 -7.17
N LEU A 116 -0.21 -4.06 -6.08
CA LEU A 116 0.86 -4.28 -5.11
C LEU A 116 1.71 -5.47 -5.55
N GLN A 117 2.97 -5.21 -5.88
CA GLN A 117 3.98 -6.26 -6.03
C GLN A 117 5.04 -6.10 -4.94
N PRO A 118 5.29 -7.14 -4.11
CA PRO A 118 6.35 -7.09 -3.13
C PRO A 118 7.70 -7.02 -3.84
N LEU A 119 8.41 -5.91 -3.63
CA LEU A 119 9.77 -5.75 -4.11
C LEU A 119 10.74 -6.51 -3.18
N ARG A 120 11.94 -6.82 -3.68
CA ARG A 120 13.05 -7.24 -2.81
C ARG A 120 13.29 -6.14 -1.75
N ARG A 121 13.44 -6.57 -0.51
CA ARG A 121 13.67 -5.70 0.66
C ARG A 121 14.83 -4.73 0.39
N ARG A 122 14.70 -3.49 0.85
CA ARG A 122 15.75 -2.47 0.80
C ARG A 122 16.20 -2.12 2.20
N THR A 123 17.45 -1.68 2.32
CA THR A 123 18.01 -1.12 3.55
C THR A 123 17.20 0.09 3.98
N SER A 124 16.70 0.08 5.21
CA SER A 124 16.04 1.26 5.79
C SER A 124 17.10 2.35 5.96
N GLY A 125 16.91 3.49 5.30
CA GLY A 125 17.77 4.68 5.38
C GLY A 125 17.14 5.74 6.26
#